data_AF-A0A6A6LNW1-F1
#
_entry.id   AF-A0A6A6LNW1-F1
#
_cell.length_a   1.000
_cell.length_b   1.000
_cell.length_c   1.000
_cell.angle_alpha   90.00
_cell.angle_beta   90.00
_cell.angle_gamma   90.00
#
_symmetry.space_group_name_H-M   'P 1'
#
loop_
_entity.id
_entity.type
_entity.pdbx_description
1 polymer ?
#
loop_
_entity_poly.entity_id
_entity_poly.type
_entity_poly.pdbx_seq_one_letter_code
_entity_poly.pdbx_strand_id
1 'polypeptide(L)'
;MSDRGLEFFIRSLTILRLACLCCGFNPVDNYLVDCGSTKDTRVGNRVFLADDSTTIPSKNSFAFLNALEVVSVSDALITDDASTYNPLGRFQGLFSQALETHYRVNMGGPTIFPENDTLGRTWVSDQSYLVNPNVATNISENGGDKYLLQDEATPDIAPPAFMLLGPL
;
A
#
# COMPACT_ATOMS: atom_id res chain seq x y z
N MET A 1 -46.00 -27.64 -21.44
CA MET A 1 -44.88 -26.70 -21.22
C MET A 1 -43.68 -27.27 -21.98
N SER A 2 -43.13 -26.54 -22.97
CA SER A 2 -42.10 -27.09 -23.86
C SER A 2 -40.76 -27.23 -23.13
N ASP A 3 -40.05 -28.34 -23.37
CA ASP A 3 -38.71 -28.66 -22.86
C ASP A 3 -37.71 -27.50 -23.07
N ARG A 4 -37.84 -26.80 -24.21
CA ARG A 4 -37.08 -25.59 -24.54
C ARG A 4 -37.33 -24.44 -23.56
N GLY A 5 -38.55 -24.31 -23.04
CA GLY A 5 -38.91 -23.28 -22.06
C GLY A 5 -38.29 -23.50 -20.69
N LEU A 6 -38.06 -24.76 -20.30
CA LEU A 6 -37.43 -25.12 -19.03
C LEU A 6 -35.91 -24.84 -19.06
N GLU A 7 -35.25 -25.15 -20.17
CA GLU A 7 -33.83 -24.85 -20.42
C GLU A 7 -33.52 -23.34 -20.39
N PHE A 8 -34.36 -22.53 -21.04
CA PHE A 8 -34.23 -21.06 -20.97
C PHE A 8 -34.40 -20.55 -19.54
N PHE A 9 -35.33 -21.14 -18.77
CA PHE A 9 -35.57 -20.76 -17.39
C PHE A 9 -34.36 -21.09 -16.49
N ILE A 10 -33.82 -22.30 -16.60
CA ILE A 10 -32.65 -22.76 -15.84
C ILE A 10 -31.41 -21.91 -16.19
N ARG A 11 -31.17 -21.63 -17.47
CA ARG A 11 -30.07 -20.77 -17.91
C ARG A 11 -30.22 -19.32 -17.43
N SER A 12 -31.45 -18.80 -17.37
CA SER A 12 -31.68 -17.46 -16.81
C SER A 12 -31.42 -17.43 -15.30
N LEU A 13 -31.79 -18.49 -14.56
CA LEU A 13 -31.53 -18.59 -13.13
C LEU A 13 -30.02 -18.71 -12.83
N THR A 14 -29.25 -19.44 -13.63
CA THR A 14 -27.79 -19.56 -13.43
C THR A 14 -27.06 -18.26 -13.77
N ILE A 15 -27.47 -17.53 -14.81
CA ILE A 15 -26.91 -16.22 -15.16
C ILE A 15 -27.26 -15.18 -14.07
N LEU A 16 -28.48 -15.21 -13.52
CA LEU A 16 -28.89 -14.32 -12.42
C LEU A 16 -28.12 -14.63 -11.12
N ARG A 17 -27.76 -15.89 -10.87
CA ARG A 17 -26.89 -16.28 -9.75
C ARG A 17 -25.44 -15.82 -9.95
N LEU A 18 -24.93 -15.84 -11.18
CA LEU A 18 -23.55 -15.44 -11.49
C LEU A 18 -23.36 -13.92 -11.47
N ALA A 19 -24.38 -13.15 -11.87
CA ALA A 19 -24.38 -11.69 -11.77
C ALA A 19 -24.47 -11.17 -10.32
N CYS A 20 -24.90 -12.00 -9.37
CA CYS A 20 -25.02 -11.66 -7.95
C CYS A 20 -23.76 -12.00 -7.13
N LEU A 21 -22.75 -12.62 -7.75
CA LEU A 21 -21.46 -12.95 -7.11
C LEU A 21 -20.38 -11.86 -7.33
N CYS A 22 -20.66 -10.84 -8.15
CA CYS A 22 -19.72 -9.76 -8.48
C CYS A 22 -20.12 -8.40 -7.90
N CYS A 23 -21.04 -8.33 -6.93
CA CYS A 23 -21.19 -7.14 -6.12
C CYS A 23 -19.89 -6.91 -5.35
N GLY A 24 -19.12 -5.90 -5.77
CA GLY A 24 -17.93 -5.46 -5.07
C GLY A 24 -18.27 -5.24 -3.59
N PHE A 25 -17.48 -5.87 -2.72
CA PHE A 25 -17.65 -5.80 -1.28
C PHE A 25 -17.43 -4.36 -0.81
N ASN A 26 -18.48 -3.75 -0.24
CA ASN A 26 -18.39 -2.44 0.42
C ASN A 26 -18.81 -2.64 1.88
N PRO A 27 -17.86 -2.80 2.82
CA PRO A 27 -18.19 -3.01 4.21
C PRO A 27 -18.89 -1.75 4.76
N VAL A 28 -19.95 -1.97 5.55
CA VAL A 28 -20.71 -0.89 6.20
C VAL A 28 -19.89 -0.21 7.30
N ASP A 29 -18.94 -0.95 7.87
CA ASP A 29 -18.14 -0.53 9.01
C ASP A 29 -16.64 -0.51 8.64
N ASN A 30 -15.93 0.53 9.06
CA ASN A 30 -14.47 0.61 9.00
C ASN A 30 -13.92 0.82 10.41
N TYR A 31 -13.16 -0.15 10.90
CA TYR A 31 -12.60 -0.16 12.24
C TYR A 31 -11.08 -0.13 12.16
N LEU A 32 -10.44 0.76 12.93
CA LEU A 32 -9.01 0.72 13.17
C LEU A 32 -8.79 -0.12 14.44
N VAL A 33 -7.94 -1.13 14.37
CA VAL A 33 -7.67 -2.04 15.50
C VAL A 33 -6.26 -1.78 16.03
N ASP A 34 -6.16 -1.64 17.35
CA ASP A 34 -4.92 -1.53 18.10
C ASP A 34 -4.53 -2.92 18.65
N CYS A 35 -3.87 -3.69 17.78
CA CYS A 35 -3.47 -5.07 18.08
C CYS A 35 -2.53 -5.11 19.30
N GLY A 36 -2.89 -5.91 20.30
CA GLY A 36 -2.14 -6.07 21.54
C GLY A 36 -2.41 -5.03 22.62
N SER A 37 -3.30 -4.05 22.37
CA SER A 37 -3.73 -3.11 23.40
C SER A 37 -4.91 -3.64 24.20
N THR A 38 -4.95 -3.28 25.48
CA THR A 38 -6.09 -3.57 26.39
C THR A 38 -7.10 -2.42 26.45
N LYS A 39 -6.80 -1.29 25.78
CA LYS A 39 -7.66 -0.09 25.77
C LYS A 39 -7.55 0.63 24.43
N ASP A 40 -8.65 1.24 24.01
CA ASP A 40 -8.66 2.01 22.78
C ASP A 40 -7.61 3.14 22.82
N THR A 41 -6.83 3.25 21.75
CA THR A 41 -5.82 4.29 21.58
C THR A 41 -6.35 5.40 20.69
N ARG A 42 -6.11 6.66 21.08
CA ARG A 42 -6.51 7.84 20.29
C ARG A 42 -5.30 8.51 19.68
N VAL A 43 -5.28 8.60 18.35
CA VAL A 43 -4.25 9.33 17.59
C VAL A 43 -4.95 10.43 16.79
N GLY A 44 -4.85 11.67 17.29
CA GLY A 44 -5.60 12.80 16.73
C GLY A 44 -7.11 12.58 16.78
N ASN A 45 -7.77 12.62 15.62
CA ASN A 45 -9.21 12.40 15.49
C ASN A 45 -9.60 10.93 15.23
N ARG A 46 -8.62 10.01 15.23
CA ARG A 46 -8.85 8.58 15.00
C ARG A 46 -8.89 7.81 16.31
N VAL A 47 -9.77 6.82 16.40
CA VAL A 47 -9.85 5.86 17.51
C VAL A 47 -9.45 4.49 16.99
N PHE A 48 -8.41 3.91 17.58
CA PHE A 48 -7.97 2.55 17.35
C PHE A 48 -8.51 1.69 18.49
N LEU A 49 -9.37 0.73 18.16
CA LEU A 49 -10.06 -0.13 19.11
C LEU A 49 -9.10 -1.20 19.61
N ALA A 50 -9.02 -1.39 20.93
CA ALA A 50 -8.26 -2.50 21.48
C ALA A 50 -8.80 -3.86 21.03
N ASP A 51 -7.95 -4.88 21.03
CA ASP A 51 -8.37 -6.26 20.74
C ASP A 51 -9.45 -6.77 21.71
N ASP A 52 -9.42 -6.29 22.97
CA ASP A 52 -10.41 -6.61 24.01
C ASP A 52 -11.62 -5.65 24.00
N SER A 53 -11.68 -4.75 23.01
CA SER A 53 -12.80 -3.81 22.86
C SER A 53 -14.01 -4.54 22.28
N THR A 54 -15.15 -4.47 22.98
CA THR A 54 -16.40 -5.17 22.63
C THR A 54 -17.15 -4.51 21.47
N THR A 55 -16.48 -4.19 20.37
CA THR A 55 -17.17 -3.67 19.18
C THR A 55 -17.85 -4.82 18.46
N ILE A 56 -19.17 -4.84 18.58
CA ILE A 56 -20.03 -5.81 17.90
C ILE A 56 -20.17 -5.33 16.45
N PRO A 57 -19.73 -6.10 15.44
CA PRO A 57 -19.98 -5.77 14.04
C PRO A 57 -21.48 -5.54 13.81
N SER A 58 -21.83 -4.68 12.85
CA SER A 58 -23.24 -4.50 12.51
C SER A 58 -23.91 -5.82 12.13
N LYS A 59 -25.21 -5.95 12.41
CA LYS A 59 -25.95 -7.21 12.16
C LYS A 59 -25.87 -7.58 10.68
N ASN A 60 -25.45 -8.82 10.39
CA ASN A 60 -25.14 -9.34 9.04
C ASN A 60 -23.86 -8.78 8.39
N SER A 61 -22.97 -8.18 9.17
CA SER A 61 -21.61 -7.85 8.73
C SER A 61 -20.67 -9.04 8.93
N PHE A 62 -19.71 -9.19 8.02
CA PHE A 62 -18.60 -10.12 8.14
C PHE A 62 -17.34 -9.43 7.63
N ALA A 63 -16.20 -9.77 8.24
CA ALA A 63 -14.88 -9.39 7.76
C ALA A 63 -14.12 -10.66 7.37
N PHE A 64 -13.25 -10.55 6.37
CA PHE A 64 -12.31 -11.61 6.03
C PHE A 64 -10.95 -11.00 5.76
N LEU A 65 -9.91 -11.74 6.12
CA LEU A 65 -8.52 -11.39 5.89
C LEU A 65 -7.86 -12.59 5.25
N ASN A 66 -7.23 -12.40 4.09
CA ASN A 66 -6.54 -13.48 3.41
C ASN A 66 -5.18 -13.76 4.06
N ALA A 67 -4.43 -12.71 4.36
CA ALA A 67 -3.12 -12.77 4.99
C ALA A 67 -2.81 -11.47 5.74
N LEU A 68 -2.02 -11.58 6.80
CA LEU A 68 -1.43 -10.47 7.53
C LEU A 68 0.08 -10.67 7.55
N GLU A 69 0.83 -9.63 7.21
CA GLU A 69 2.29 -9.65 7.28
C GLU A 69 2.75 -8.58 8.25
N VAL A 70 3.66 -8.95 9.15
CA VAL A 70 4.28 -8.04 10.13
C VAL A 70 5.78 -8.16 9.97
N VAL A 71 6.43 -7.07 9.56
CA VAL A 71 7.87 -7.01 9.33
C VAL A 71 8.47 -6.03 10.32
N SER A 72 9.49 -6.46 11.05
CA SER A 72 10.28 -5.56 11.89
C SER A 72 11.23 -4.75 11.01
N VAL A 73 11.26 -3.44 11.19
CA VAL A 73 12.10 -2.51 10.41
C VAL A 73 12.94 -1.67 11.36
N SER A 74 14.09 -1.19 10.88
CA SER A 74 14.94 -0.27 11.64
C SER A 74 14.27 1.11 11.79
N ASP A 75 14.44 1.75 12.95
CA ASP A 75 13.99 3.13 13.21
C ASP A 75 14.67 4.15 12.27
N ALA A 76 15.77 3.76 11.61
CA ALA A 76 16.44 4.59 10.61
C ALA A 76 15.67 4.68 9.27
N LEU A 77 14.64 3.86 9.05
CA LEU A 77 13.91 3.82 7.78
C LEU A 77 13.05 5.07 7.55
N ILE A 78 12.51 5.64 8.63
CA ILE A 78 11.67 6.83 8.62
C ILE A 78 12.17 7.72 9.76
N THR A 79 12.48 8.98 9.49
CA THR A 79 12.90 9.93 10.54
C THR A 79 11.68 10.48 11.29
N ASP A 80 11.88 10.94 12.52
CA ASP A 80 10.80 11.54 13.32
C ASP A 80 10.35 12.92 12.81
N ASP A 81 11.10 13.50 11.87
CA ASP A 81 10.85 14.82 11.31
C ASP A 81 10.59 14.80 9.80
N ALA A 82 9.82 15.80 9.34
CA ALA A 82 9.57 16.03 7.93
C ALA A 82 9.53 17.52 7.61
N SER A 83 9.87 17.85 6.37
CA SER A 83 9.68 19.19 5.82
C SER A 83 8.26 19.35 5.30
N THR A 84 7.58 20.43 5.67
CA THR A 84 6.23 20.74 5.15
C THR A 84 6.34 21.70 3.96
N TYR A 85 5.50 21.50 2.94
CA TYR A 85 5.56 22.29 1.70
C TYR A 85 4.65 23.54 1.75
N ASN A 86 3.50 23.47 2.42
CA ASN A 86 2.56 24.58 2.49
C ASN A 86 1.74 24.56 3.79
N PRO A 87 2.08 25.40 4.80
CA PRO A 87 3.18 26.36 4.83
C PRO A 87 4.55 25.67 4.92
N LEU A 88 5.60 26.38 4.51
CA LEU A 88 6.97 25.93 4.72
C LEU A 88 7.28 25.85 6.20
N GLY A 89 7.84 24.73 6.63
CA GLY A 89 8.09 24.47 8.05
C GLY A 89 8.67 23.08 8.29
N ARG A 90 8.70 22.70 9.57
CA ARG A 90 9.13 21.38 10.03
C ARG A 90 8.02 20.76 10.86
N PHE A 91 7.77 19.49 10.62
CA PHE A 91 6.94 18.64 11.46
C PHE A 91 7.85 17.74 12.29
N GLN A 92 7.54 17.56 13.56
CA GLN A 92 8.20 16.61 14.47
C GLN A 92 7.14 15.69 15.10
N GLY A 93 7.51 14.44 15.38
CA GLY A 93 6.62 13.44 15.95
C GLY A 93 6.02 12.49 14.91
N LEU A 94 6.69 12.25 13.78
CA LEU A 94 6.29 11.23 12.81
C LEU A 94 6.18 9.83 13.42
N PHE A 95 7.01 9.50 14.42
CA PHE A 95 6.93 8.22 15.13
C PHE A 95 5.60 8.01 15.86
N SER A 96 4.88 9.10 16.18
CA SER A 96 3.55 9.03 16.79
C SER A 96 2.41 8.88 15.77
N GLN A 97 2.72 8.87 14.48
CA GLN A 97 1.73 8.80 13.40
C GLN A 97 1.72 7.40 12.76
N ALA A 98 0.52 6.85 12.57
CA ALA A 98 0.38 5.67 11.70
C ALA A 98 0.43 6.11 10.23
N LEU A 99 1.40 5.58 9.49
CA LEU A 99 1.66 5.88 8.08
C LEU A 99 1.06 4.81 7.16
N GLU A 100 0.43 5.25 6.08
CA GLU A 100 -0.05 4.39 5.01
C GLU A 100 0.80 4.64 3.75
N THR A 101 1.32 3.57 3.14
CA THR A 101 2.03 3.72 1.86
C THR A 101 1.01 3.99 0.76
N HIS A 102 1.03 5.19 0.19
CA HIS A 102 0.19 5.50 -0.97
C HIS A 102 0.86 5.06 -2.28
N TYR A 103 2.14 5.40 -2.45
CA TYR A 103 2.93 5.01 -3.61
C TYR A 103 4.36 4.63 -3.20
N ARG A 104 4.95 3.71 -3.96
CA ARG A 104 6.36 3.33 -3.87
C ARG A 104 6.91 3.15 -5.27
N VAL A 105 7.72 4.12 -5.70
CA VAL A 105 8.11 4.29 -7.11
C VAL A 105 9.62 4.15 -7.27
N ASN A 106 10.06 3.34 -8.24
CA ASN A 106 11.45 3.26 -8.70
C ASN A 106 11.63 4.25 -9.86
N MET A 107 12.23 5.41 -9.57
CA MET A 107 12.40 6.49 -10.54
C MET A 107 13.44 6.11 -11.60
N GLY A 108 13.07 6.09 -12.88
CA GLY A 108 13.98 5.80 -14.00
C GLY A 108 14.34 4.30 -14.17
N GLY A 109 14.03 3.48 -13.17
CA GLY A 109 14.27 2.03 -13.18
C GLY A 109 13.01 1.19 -13.48
N PRO A 110 13.17 -0.12 -13.68
CA PRO A 110 12.04 -1.04 -13.87
C PRO A 110 11.30 -1.33 -12.55
N THR A 111 10.14 -1.97 -12.63
CA THR A 111 9.45 -2.52 -11.46
C THR A 111 10.32 -3.53 -10.72
N ILE A 112 10.40 -3.41 -9.38
CA ILE A 112 11.07 -4.35 -8.48
C ILE A 112 10.01 -5.11 -7.68
N PHE A 113 10.12 -6.43 -7.67
CA PHE A 113 9.20 -7.33 -6.97
C PHE A 113 9.72 -7.71 -5.58
N PRO A 114 8.85 -8.21 -4.68
CA PRO A 114 9.21 -8.56 -3.31
C PRO A 114 10.42 -9.48 -3.17
N GLU A 115 10.64 -10.40 -4.12
CA GLU A 115 11.76 -11.35 -4.09
C GLU A 115 13.13 -10.66 -4.20
N ASN A 116 13.13 -9.42 -4.71
CA ASN A 116 14.31 -8.62 -4.95
C ASN A 116 14.36 -7.37 -4.03
N ASP A 117 13.52 -7.31 -2.98
CA ASP A 117 13.51 -6.25 -1.97
C ASP A 117 13.73 -6.81 -0.57
N THR A 118 14.56 -6.14 0.22
CA THR A 118 14.94 -6.61 1.57
C THR A 118 13.75 -6.69 2.54
N LEU A 119 12.71 -5.89 2.32
CA LEU A 119 11.51 -5.84 3.16
C LEU A 119 10.28 -6.38 2.44
N GLY A 120 10.45 -7.13 1.35
CA GLY A 120 9.34 -7.74 0.60
C GLY A 120 8.42 -6.72 -0.10
N ARG A 121 8.89 -5.51 -0.37
CA ARG A 121 8.09 -4.44 -0.98
C ARG A 121 8.13 -4.51 -2.50
N THR A 122 7.04 -4.08 -3.13
CA THR A 122 7.01 -3.81 -4.57
C THR A 122 7.30 -2.34 -4.84
N TRP A 123 8.22 -2.06 -5.77
CA TRP A 123 8.49 -0.71 -6.28
C TRP A 123 8.06 -0.63 -7.74
N VAL A 124 7.10 0.23 -8.06
CA VAL A 124 6.61 0.35 -9.45
C VAL A 124 7.47 1.31 -10.25
N SER A 125 7.65 1.02 -11.54
CA SER A 125 8.23 1.95 -12.51
C SER A 125 7.57 3.34 -12.47
N ASP A 126 8.34 4.41 -12.64
CA ASP A 126 7.81 5.79 -12.68
C ASP A 126 7.09 6.16 -13.98
N GLN A 127 7.19 5.33 -15.03
CA GLN A 127 6.65 5.63 -16.37
C GLN A 127 5.16 6.02 -16.37
N SER A 128 4.32 5.43 -15.51
CA SER A 128 2.90 5.80 -15.43
C SER A 128 2.62 7.10 -14.68
N TYR A 129 3.64 7.67 -14.02
CA TYR A 129 3.56 8.92 -13.26
C TYR A 129 4.14 10.11 -14.03
N LEU A 130 4.75 9.88 -15.20
CA LEU A 130 5.28 10.93 -16.07
C LEU A 130 4.15 11.70 -16.74
N VAL A 131 3.92 12.94 -16.31
CA VAL A 131 2.93 13.85 -16.94
C VAL A 131 3.33 14.20 -18.37
N ASN A 132 4.62 14.43 -18.61
CA ASN A 132 5.18 14.75 -19.92
C ASN A 132 6.33 13.79 -20.26
N PRO A 133 6.02 12.56 -20.76
CA PRO A 133 7.04 11.55 -21.01
C PRO A 133 8.13 11.99 -21.99
N ASN A 134 7.78 12.87 -22.94
CA ASN A 134 8.70 13.38 -23.97
C ASN A 134 9.82 14.28 -23.42
N VAL A 135 9.72 14.72 -22.16
CA VAL A 135 10.74 15.54 -21.48
C VAL A 135 11.59 14.68 -20.54
N ALA A 136 11.18 13.44 -20.28
CA ALA A 136 11.94 12.51 -19.46
C ALA A 136 13.04 11.84 -20.30
N THR A 137 14.27 11.85 -19.79
CA THR A 137 15.38 11.13 -20.40
C THR A 137 15.78 9.99 -19.47
N ASN A 138 15.85 8.77 -20.01
CA ASN A 138 16.40 7.64 -19.26
C ASN A 138 17.92 7.73 -19.30
N ILE A 139 18.52 7.88 -18.12
CA ILE A 139 19.97 7.83 -17.96
C ILE A 139 20.30 6.44 -17.41
N SER A 140 20.74 5.55 -18.28
CA SER A 140 21.35 4.29 -17.89
C SER A 140 22.87 4.46 -17.96
N GLU A 141 23.54 4.61 -16.82
CA GLU A 141 25.00 4.53 -16.81
C GLU A 141 25.42 3.07 -17.02
N ASN A 142 26.21 2.79 -18.05
CA ASN A 142 26.82 1.46 -18.30
C ASN A 142 28.02 1.18 -17.34
N GLY A 143 28.14 1.94 -16.26
CA GLY A 143 29.13 1.78 -15.20
C GLY A 143 28.40 1.62 -13.89
N GLY A 144 28.90 0.72 -13.04
CA GLY A 144 28.35 0.42 -11.71
C GLY A 144 28.46 1.55 -10.69
N ASP A 145 28.39 2.80 -11.12
CA ASP A 145 28.37 3.99 -10.27
C ASP A 145 26.92 4.20 -9.85
N LYS A 146 26.45 3.24 -9.02
CA LYS A 146 25.34 3.51 -8.11
C LYS A 146 25.75 4.75 -7.35
N TYR A 147 25.03 5.85 -7.52
CA TYR A 147 25.02 6.94 -6.54
C TYR A 147 24.44 6.36 -5.25
N LEU A 148 25.24 5.54 -4.57
CA LEU A 148 25.12 5.37 -3.15
C LEU A 148 25.27 6.79 -2.64
N LEU A 149 24.23 7.32 -2.00
CA LEU A 149 24.43 8.33 -0.98
C LEU A 149 25.46 7.69 -0.06
N GLN A 150 26.72 8.06 -0.26
CA GLN A 150 27.89 7.43 0.31
C GLN A 150 27.66 7.56 1.83
N ASP A 151 27.30 6.43 2.44
CA ASP A 151 27.03 6.21 3.86
C ASP A 151 25.62 6.52 4.44
N GLU A 152 24.58 6.80 3.65
CA GLU A 152 23.21 7.05 4.20
C GLU A 152 22.11 6.08 3.71
N ALA A 153 22.23 5.50 2.52
CA ALA A 153 21.19 4.62 1.97
C ALA A 153 21.48 3.14 2.29
N THR A 154 20.63 2.52 3.11
CA THR A 154 20.69 1.08 3.44
C THR A 154 19.82 0.26 2.47
N PRO A 155 20.05 -1.06 2.35
CA PRO A 155 19.15 -1.96 1.59
C PRO A 155 17.69 -1.93 2.07
N ASP A 156 17.46 -1.59 3.35
CA ASP A 156 16.12 -1.41 3.91
C ASP A 156 15.45 -0.15 3.35
N ILE A 157 16.20 0.92 3.09
CA ILE A 157 15.67 2.14 2.46
C ILE A 157 15.26 1.84 1.02
N ALA A 158 16.16 1.28 0.21
CA ALA A 158 15.87 0.89 -1.15
C ALA A 158 16.74 -0.31 -1.59
N PRO A 159 16.20 -1.21 -2.43
CA PRO A 159 16.94 -2.37 -2.91
C PRO A 159 18.14 -1.94 -3.78
N PRO A 160 19.22 -2.74 -3.83
CA PRO A 160 20.42 -2.40 -4.60
C PRO A 160 20.19 -2.21 -6.10
N ALA A 161 19.03 -2.61 -6.65
CA ALA A 161 18.66 -2.45 -8.05
C ALA A 161 18.09 -1.05 -8.39
N PHE A 162 18.04 -0.13 -7.42
CA PHE A 162 17.66 1.26 -7.67
C PHE A 162 18.68 1.94 -8.60
N MET A 163 18.20 2.50 -9.72
CA MET A 163 19.00 3.36 -10.60
C MET A 163 18.55 4.79 -10.34
N LEU A 164 19.40 5.62 -9.73
CA LEU A 164 19.11 7.05 -9.60
C LEU A 164 19.53 7.79 -10.88
N LEU A 165 18.69 8.72 -11.32
CA LEU A 165 19.04 9.70 -12.35
C LEU A 165 20.12 10.65 -11.78
N GLY A 166 21.22 10.80 -12.52
CA GLY A 166 22.25 11.79 -12.20
C GLY A 166 21.73 13.24 -12.32
N PRO A 167 22.42 14.22 -11.71
CA PRO A 167 22.06 15.63 -11.83
C PRO A 167 22.19 16.13 -13.27
N LEU A 168 21.25 16.99 -13.69
CA LEU A 168 21.30 17.75 -14.94
C LEU A 168 22.43 18.79 -14.95
#